data_AF-A0A7W7SHH5-F1
#
_entry.id   AF-A0A7W7SHH5-F1
#
_cell.length_a   1.000
_cell.length_b   1.000
_cell.length_c   1.000
_cell.angle_alpha   90.00
_cell.angle_beta   90.00
_cell.angle_gamma   90.00
#
_symmetry.space_group_name_H-M   'P 1'
#
loop_
_entity.id
_entity.type
_entity.pdbx_description
1 polymer ?
#
loop_
_entity_poly.entity_id
_entity_poly.type
_entity_poly.pdbx_seq_one_letter_code
_entity_poly.pdbx_strand_id
1 'polypeptide(L)'
;MELDAAALGEQEARLDELLALLGLVWDQPADRRVEVLAARQPLYPQFHRIGHKRQLVIRALEDDRRSVVEHYPVVLRAVVADRDTNSPRWLVAVLAGAVGRRRAERDLLAAGASADALRWVRLL
;
A
#
# COMPACT_ATOMS: atom_id res chain seq x y z
N MET A 1 4.29 4.70 16.67
CA MET A 1 3.79 3.58 15.86
C MET A 1 4.57 2.37 16.28
N GLU A 2 3.97 1.45 17.03
CA GLU A 2 4.61 0.14 17.24
C GLU A 2 4.55 -0.61 15.91
N LEU A 3 5.71 -1.04 15.42
CA LEU A 3 5.81 -1.87 14.24
C LEU A 3 5.42 -3.29 14.64
N ASP A 4 4.33 -3.81 14.07
CA ASP A 4 3.93 -5.21 14.23
C ASP A 4 4.42 -6.01 13.02
N ALA A 5 5.24 -7.04 13.29
CA ALA A 5 5.81 -7.89 12.26
C ALA A 5 4.75 -8.62 11.43
N ALA A 6 3.63 -9.04 12.04
CA ALA A 6 2.56 -9.72 11.32
C ALA A 6 1.86 -8.75 10.36
N ALA A 7 1.53 -7.55 10.83
CA ALA A 7 0.94 -6.50 9.99
C ALA A 7 1.87 -6.08 8.83
N LEU A 8 3.16 -5.90 9.09
CA LEU A 8 4.13 -5.57 8.05
C LEU A 8 4.27 -6.72 7.04
N GLY A 9 4.28 -7.97 7.50
CA GLY A 9 4.33 -9.14 6.62
C GLY A 9 3.10 -9.24 5.71
N GLU A 10 1.90 -9.01 6.25
CA GLU A 10 0.67 -8.97 5.45
C GLU A 10 0.70 -7.84 4.42
N GLN A 11 1.08 -6.63 4.85
CA GLN A 11 1.18 -5.48 3.95
C GLN A 11 2.18 -5.72 2.82
N GLU A 12 3.35 -6.24 3.14
CA GLU A 12 4.37 -6.59 2.17
C GLU A 12 3.86 -7.63 1.18
N ALA A 13 3.20 -8.69 1.64
CA ALA A 13 2.67 -9.72 0.76
C ALA A 13 1.64 -9.17 -0.24
N ARG A 14 0.81 -8.20 0.15
CA ARG A 14 -0.15 -7.56 -0.77
C ARG A 14 0.51 -6.63 -1.78
N LEU A 15 1.59 -5.98 -1.39
CA LEU A 15 2.39 -5.19 -2.33
C LEU A 15 3.13 -6.10 -3.32
N ASP A 16 3.66 -7.24 -2.86
CA ASP A 16 4.32 -8.22 -3.73
C ASP A 16 3.35 -8.82 -4.74
N GLU A 17 2.11 -9.10 -4.31
CA GLU A 17 1.03 -9.54 -5.20
C GLU A 17 0.74 -8.49 -6.29
N LEU A 18 0.69 -7.20 -5.95
CA LEU A 18 0.49 -6.12 -6.92
C LEU A 18 1.69 -5.92 -7.85
N LEU A 19 2.92 -5.98 -7.32
CA LEU A 19 4.12 -5.89 -8.14
C LEU A 19 4.16 -7.00 -9.19
N ALA A 20 3.85 -8.24 -8.79
CA ALA A 20 3.80 -9.38 -9.70
C ALA A 20 2.72 -9.21 -10.79
N LEU A 21 1.52 -8.75 -10.43
CA LEU A 21 0.43 -8.53 -11.39
C LEU A 21 0.74 -7.41 -12.38
N LEU A 22 1.39 -6.33 -11.92
CA LEU A 22 1.76 -5.19 -12.75
C LEU A 22 3.08 -5.43 -13.52
N GLY A 23 3.71 -6.60 -13.38
CA GLY A 23 4.99 -6.91 -14.01
C GLY A 23 6.14 -6.02 -13.52
N LEU A 24 6.05 -5.48 -12.30
CA LEU A 24 7.03 -4.57 -11.72
C LEU A 24 8.07 -5.34 -10.91
N VAL A 25 9.33 -5.03 -11.15
CA VAL A 25 10.45 -5.60 -10.40
C VAL A 25 10.92 -4.58 -9.37
N TRP A 26 10.96 -5.01 -8.11
CA TRP A 26 11.57 -4.24 -7.03
C TRP A 26 12.90 -4.89 -6.63
N ASP A 27 13.99 -4.20 -6.92
CA ASP A 27 15.33 -4.59 -6.49
C ASP A 27 15.70 -3.82 -5.22
N GLN A 28 16.09 -4.54 -4.17
CA GLN A 28 16.50 -3.93 -2.91
C GLN A 28 17.90 -3.32 -3.04
N PRO A 29 18.06 -1.98 -3.03
CA PRO A 29 19.39 -1.41 -2.97
C PRO A 29 20.01 -1.64 -1.59
N ALA A 30 21.31 -1.87 -1.55
CA ALA A 30 22.07 -1.84 -0.30
C ALA A 30 22.08 -0.41 0.25
N ASP A 31 21.62 -0.22 1.49
CA ASP A 31 21.59 1.08 2.15
C ASP A 31 22.14 0.98 3.58
N ARG A 32 23.36 1.50 3.77
CA ARG A 32 24.05 1.54 5.07
C ARG A 32 23.24 2.26 6.15
N ARG A 33 22.39 3.22 5.80
CA ARG A 33 21.52 3.92 6.76
C ARG A 33 20.46 2.98 7.32
N VAL A 34 19.90 2.12 6.46
CA VAL A 34 18.93 1.09 6.85
C VAL A 34 19.58 0.07 7.78
N GLU A 35 20.80 -0.37 7.49
CA GLU A 35 21.56 -1.29 8.36
C GLU A 35 21.80 -0.71 9.75
N VAL A 36 22.24 0.55 9.83
CA VAL A 36 22.47 1.25 11.12
C VAL A 36 21.17 1.38 11.92
N LEU A 37 20.05 1.67 11.25
CA LEU A 37 18.76 1.82 11.90
C LEU A 37 18.17 0.46 12.34
N ALA A 38 18.48 -0.62 11.63
CA ALA A 38 18.05 -1.98 11.99
C ALA A 38 18.55 -2.39 13.39
N ALA A 39 19.73 -1.93 13.80
CA ALA A 39 20.29 -2.20 15.14
C ALA A 39 19.45 -1.60 16.28
N ARG A 40 18.66 -0.56 16.00
CA ARG A 40 17.78 0.11 16.98
C ARG A 40 16.32 -0.25 16.79
N GLN A 41 15.92 -0.53 15.56
CA GLN A 41 14.56 -0.89 15.16
C GLN A 41 14.63 -2.07 14.20
N PRO A 42 14.56 -3.32 14.69
CA PRO A 42 14.76 -4.52 13.85
C PRO A 42 13.81 -4.64 12.66
N LEU A 43 12.60 -4.08 12.77
CA LEU A 43 11.59 -4.09 11.69
C LEU A 43 11.75 -2.92 10.69
N TYR A 44 12.68 -2.00 10.92
CA TYR A 44 12.91 -0.85 10.04
C TYR A 44 13.27 -1.23 8.59
N PRO A 45 14.13 -2.25 8.32
CA PRO A 45 14.40 -2.66 6.95
C PRO A 45 13.15 -3.10 6.18
N GLN A 46 12.24 -3.83 6.84
CA GLN A 46 10.98 -4.25 6.23
C GLN A 46 10.05 -3.06 6.00
N PHE A 47 9.89 -2.19 6.99
CA PHE A 47 9.09 -0.97 6.86
C PHE A 47 9.59 -0.08 5.71
N HIS A 48 10.90 0.13 5.61
CA HIS A 48 11.53 0.90 4.54
C HIS A 48 11.27 0.28 3.17
N ARG A 49 11.46 -1.03 3.03
CA ARG A 49 11.16 -1.79 1.81
C ARG A 49 9.71 -1.68 1.37
N ILE A 50 8.76 -1.83 2.29
CA ILE A 50 7.32 -1.63 2.04
C ILE A 50 7.06 -0.24 1.45
N GLY A 51 7.68 0.80 2.00
CA GLY A 51 7.57 2.17 1.48
C GLY A 51 7.97 2.28 0.01
N HIS A 52 9.09 1.68 -0.39
CA HIS A 52 9.56 1.69 -1.79
C HIS A 52 8.66 0.88 -2.72
N LYS A 53 8.26 -0.33 -2.32
CA LYS A 53 7.31 -1.16 -3.07
C LYS A 53 5.99 -0.41 -3.31
N ARG A 54 5.47 0.25 -2.26
CA ARG A 54 4.25 1.06 -2.32
C ARG A 54 4.39 2.19 -3.34
N GLN A 55 5.50 2.94 -3.32
CA GLN A 55 5.74 4.02 -4.28
C GLN A 55 5.78 3.52 -5.72
N LEU A 56 6.40 2.36 -5.97
CA LEU A 56 6.48 1.77 -7.30
C LEU A 56 5.09 1.37 -7.83
N VAL A 57 4.29 0.71 -6.99
CA VAL A 57 2.90 0.35 -7.30
C VAL A 57 2.03 1.58 -7.57
N ILE A 58 2.12 2.62 -6.72
CA ILE A 58 1.33 3.84 -6.88
C ILE A 58 1.59 4.47 -8.24
N ARG A 59 2.86 4.69 -8.60
CA ARG A 59 3.23 5.32 -9.88
C ARG A 59 2.65 4.55 -11.07
N ALA A 60 2.81 3.23 -11.07
CA ALA A 60 2.29 2.38 -12.15
C ALA A 60 0.75 2.45 -12.27
N LEU A 61 0.03 2.46 -11.15
CA LEU A 61 -1.43 2.53 -11.14
C LEU A 61 -1.97 3.94 -11.45
N GLU A 62 -1.21 4.99 -11.14
CA GLU A 62 -1.52 6.36 -11.55
C GLU A 62 -1.36 6.54 -13.07
N ASP A 63 -0.32 5.91 -13.65
CA ASP A 63 -0.05 5.94 -15.10
C ASP A 63 -1.04 5.07 -15.89
N ASP A 64 -1.55 3.97 -15.32
CA ASP A 64 -2.58 3.12 -15.93
C ASP A 64 -3.80 2.89 -15.02
N ARG A 65 -4.76 3.81 -15.14
CA ARG A 65 -6.07 3.69 -14.49
C ARG A 65 -6.83 2.42 -14.86
N ARG A 66 -6.63 1.84 -16.05
CA ARG A 66 -7.35 0.62 -16.47
C ARG A 66 -6.89 -0.58 -15.64
N SER A 67 -5.60 -0.67 -15.33
CA SER A 67 -5.06 -1.72 -14.45
C SER A 67 -5.73 -1.72 -13.07
N VAL A 68 -6.08 -0.54 -12.53
CA VAL A 68 -6.80 -0.46 -11.25
C VAL A 68 -8.18 -1.12 -11.33
N VAL A 69 -8.89 -0.93 -12.45
CA VAL A 69 -10.22 -1.51 -12.65
C VAL A 69 -10.12 -3.01 -12.91
N GLU A 70 -9.17 -3.43 -13.74
CA GLU A 70 -8.93 -4.83 -14.10
C GLU A 70 -8.52 -5.67 -12.89
N HIS A 71 -7.63 -5.15 -12.04
CA HIS A 71 -7.11 -5.85 -10.86
C HIS A 71 -7.74 -5.35 -9.55
N TYR A 72 -8.95 -4.78 -9.62
CA TYR A 72 -9.62 -4.12 -8.50
C TYR A 72 -9.62 -4.91 -7.19
N PRO A 73 -9.94 -6.24 -7.17
CA PRO A 73 -9.94 -7.00 -5.92
C PRO A 73 -8.57 -7.02 -5.23
N VAL A 74 -7.48 -7.00 -6.00
CA VAL A 74 -6.12 -7.04 -5.44
C VAL A 74 -5.71 -5.67 -4.94
N VAL A 75 -6.01 -4.60 -5.70
CA VAL A 75 -5.77 -3.22 -5.26
C VAL A 75 -6.53 -2.93 -3.96
N LEU A 76 -7.80 -3.35 -3.86
CA LEU A 76 -8.59 -3.19 -2.64
C LEU A 76 -7.96 -3.90 -1.44
N ARG A 77 -7.48 -5.14 -1.59
CA ARG A 77 -6.78 -5.86 -0.51
C ARG A 77 -5.51 -5.16 -0.07
N ALA A 78 -4.72 -4.62 -1.01
CA ALA A 78 -3.53 -3.86 -0.67
C ALA A 78 -3.86 -2.57 0.10
N VAL A 79 -4.94 -1.87 -0.25
CA VAL A 79 -5.42 -0.70 0.50
C VAL A 79 -5.85 -1.09 1.92
N VAL A 80 -6.55 -2.21 2.08
CA VAL A 80 -7.00 -2.69 3.40
C VAL A 80 -5.82 -3.11 4.28
N ALA A 81 -4.81 -3.76 3.70
CA ALA A 81 -3.60 -4.17 4.40
C ALA A 81 -2.67 -2.99 4.74
N ASP A 82 -2.85 -1.82 4.13
CA ASP A 82 -2.05 -0.64 4.43
C ASP A 82 -2.46 0.00 5.77
N ARG A 83 -1.70 -0.32 6.82
CA ARG A 83 -1.89 0.21 8.16
C ARG A 83 -1.06 1.46 8.46
N ASP A 84 -0.25 1.92 7.52
CA ASP A 84 0.60 3.08 7.71
C ASP A 84 -0.25 4.36 7.74
N THR A 85 -0.45 4.91 8.94
CA THR A 85 -1.22 6.14 9.14
C THR A 85 -0.41 7.40 8.80
N ASN A 86 0.92 7.28 8.68
CA ASN A 86 1.82 8.39 8.39
C ASN A 86 2.15 8.49 6.89
N SER A 87 1.99 7.39 6.15
CA SER A 87 2.01 7.47 4.70
C SER A 87 0.78 8.25 4.23
N PRO A 88 0.95 9.29 3.39
CA PRO A 88 -0.20 9.81 2.69
C PRO A 88 -0.81 8.63 1.92
N ARG A 89 -2.12 8.40 2.06
CA ARG A 89 -2.79 7.17 1.59
C ARG A 89 -3.05 7.19 0.08
N TRP A 90 -1.98 7.27 -0.70
CA TRP A 90 -2.04 7.44 -2.15
C TRP A 90 -2.72 6.24 -2.84
N LEU A 91 -2.60 5.03 -2.30
CA LEU A 91 -3.35 3.87 -2.82
C LEU A 91 -4.88 4.03 -2.68
N VAL A 92 -5.37 4.70 -1.62
CA VAL A 92 -6.80 5.05 -1.50
C VAL A 92 -7.18 6.07 -2.58
N ALA A 93 -6.33 7.06 -2.83
CA ALA A 93 -6.53 8.07 -3.87
C ALA A 93 -6.54 7.46 -5.28
N VAL A 94 -5.63 6.53 -5.57
CA VAL A 94 -5.59 5.76 -6.81
C VAL A 94 -6.89 4.97 -7.00
N LEU A 95 -7.32 4.23 -5.98
CA LEU A 95 -8.55 3.43 -6.03
C LEU A 95 -9.78 4.32 -6.28
N ALA A 96 -9.97 5.36 -5.46
CA ALA A 96 -11.10 6.26 -5.57
C ALA A 96 -11.07 7.08 -6.86
N GLY A 97 -9.88 7.49 -7.29
CA GLY A 97 -9.63 8.13 -8.56
C GLY A 97 -10.12 7.25 -9.71
N ALA A 98 -9.79 5.95 -9.70
CA ALA A 98 -10.11 5.00 -10.75
C ALA A 98 -11.60 4.60 -10.84
N VAL A 99 -12.26 4.33 -9.70
CA VAL A 99 -13.64 3.79 -9.68
C VAL A 99 -14.70 4.77 -9.15
N GLY A 100 -14.27 5.94 -8.70
CA GLY A 100 -15.12 6.94 -8.06
C GLY A 100 -15.24 6.72 -6.55
N ARG A 101 -15.28 7.84 -5.82
CA ARG A 101 -15.32 7.88 -4.35
C ARG A 101 -16.40 7.00 -3.73
N ARG A 102 -17.64 7.12 -4.19
CA ARG A 102 -18.79 6.42 -3.59
C ARG A 102 -18.64 4.90 -3.65
N ARG A 103 -18.12 4.37 -4.76
CA ARG A 103 -17.85 2.94 -4.90
C ARG A 103 -16.69 2.52 -4.01
N ALA A 104 -15.59 3.27 -4.03
CA ALA A 104 -14.43 2.99 -3.20
C ALA A 104 -14.79 2.97 -1.70
N GLU A 105 -15.55 3.96 -1.20
CA GLU A 105 -15.99 4.00 0.19
C GLU A 105 -16.82 2.78 0.58
N ARG A 106 -17.82 2.42 -0.24
CA ARG A 106 -18.68 1.25 0.01
C ARG A 106 -17.86 -0.03 0.07
N ASP A 107 -16.98 -0.23 -0.89
CA ASP A 107 -16.22 -1.47 -1.01
C ASP A 107 -15.14 -1.57 0.09
N LEU A 108 -14.53 -0.45 0.50
CA LEU A 108 -13.65 -0.37 1.67
C LEU A 108 -14.38 -0.70 2.96
N LEU A 109 -15.60 -0.17 3.14
CA LEU A 109 -16.43 -0.48 4.30
C LEU A 109 -16.79 -1.97 4.35
N ALA A 110 -17.19 -2.53 3.21
CA ALA A 110 -17.52 -3.96 3.09
C ALA A 110 -16.32 -4.87 3.35
N ALA A 111 -15.11 -4.43 2.99
CA ALA A 111 -13.86 -5.15 3.23
C ALA A 111 -13.30 -4.98 4.66
N GLY A 112 -13.98 -4.25 5.55
CA GLY A 112 -13.53 -4.02 6.92
C GLY A 112 -12.31 -3.10 7.02
N ALA A 113 -12.18 -2.13 6.11
CA ALA A 113 -11.08 -1.18 6.13
C ALA A 113 -11.06 -0.34 7.42
N SER A 114 -9.86 0.10 7.82
CA SER A 114 -9.67 0.96 9.00
C SER A 114 -10.47 2.26 8.90
N ALA A 115 -10.84 2.83 10.06
CA ALA A 115 -11.51 4.12 10.14
C ALA A 115 -10.74 5.23 9.41
N ASP A 116 -9.41 5.17 9.44
CA ASP A 116 -8.55 6.08 8.72
C ASP A 116 -8.67 5.94 7.19
N ALA A 117 -8.80 4.72 6.66
CA ALA A 117 -8.98 4.50 5.21
C ALA A 117 -10.29 5.14 4.75
N LEU A 118 -11.35 4.93 5.55
CA LEU A 118 -12.67 5.49 5.33
C LEU A 118 -12.65 7.03 5.46
N ARG A 119 -11.89 7.58 6.40
CA ARG A 119 -11.71 9.03 6.52
C ARG A 119 -11.02 9.60 5.29
N TRP A 120 -9.95 8.96 4.81
CA TRP A 120 -9.22 9.44 3.64
C TRP A 120 -10.06 9.43 2.37
N VAL A 121 -10.78 8.35 2.07
CA VAL A 121 -11.64 8.30 0.87
C VAL A 121 -12.75 9.36 0.90
N ARG A 122 -13.25 9.75 2.09
CA ARG A 122 -14.26 10.81 2.24
C ARG A 122 -13.73 12.22 2.01
N LEU A 123 -12.41 12.41 2.13
CA LEU A 123 -11.73 13.68 1.91
C LEU A 123 -11.30 13.90 0.45
N LEU A 124 -11.45 12.88 -0.40
CA LEU A 124 -11.30 12.95 -1.85
C LEU A 124 -12.58 13.48 -2.52
#